data_AF-A0A965GR13-F1
#
_entry.id   AF-A0A965GR13-F1
#
_cell.length_a   1.000
_cell.length_b   1.000
_cell.length_c   1.000
_cell.angle_alpha   90.00
_cell.angle_beta   90.00
_cell.angle_gamma   90.00
#
_symmetry.space_group_name_H-M   'P 1'
#
loop_
_entity.id
_entity.type
_entity.pdbx_description
1 polymer ?
#
loop_
_entity_poly.entity_id
_entity_poly.type
_entity_poly.pdbx_seq_one_letter_code
_entity_poly.pdbx_strand_id
1 'polypeptide(L)'
;MRFGRELNATDDRPHFAPLGRHPHDWLPIVEGKQLRPFGIDLDRSTLGIPRTLASTLLDAASSFDRDRIAYRDVAAATNKLTLIAAMLPRGSVSTHTVFCLKTPLDQDAQWCLLGLLNSLVANYLVRLQVTTHVTTALMARLPVPRPPAESAEFCRLVELSRLIAVSNIEATVDEYAEVNSIAARLYSVSNDQYAHVLDSFPLIPENVRAACLAVHVRATETRKHGAN
;
A
#
# COMPACT_ATOMS: atom_id res chain seq x y z
N MET A 1 -0.29 -11.97 -8.13
CA MET A 1 -0.82 -10.65 -8.52
C MET A 1 0.20 -9.98 -9.43
N ARG A 2 -0.24 -9.27 -10.47
CA ARG A 2 0.64 -8.56 -11.40
C ARG A 2 0.55 -7.06 -11.15
N PHE A 3 1.71 -6.42 -11.01
CA PHE A 3 1.85 -4.96 -11.03
C PHE A 3 2.61 -4.52 -12.27
N GLY A 4 2.39 -3.27 -12.69
CA GLY A 4 3.06 -2.70 -13.86
C GLY A 4 3.04 -1.18 -13.85
N ARG A 5 3.88 -0.59 -14.69
CA ARG A 5 3.95 0.86 -14.89
C ARG A 5 2.72 1.35 -15.66
N GLU A 6 2.53 2.66 -15.65
CA GLU A 6 1.56 3.34 -16.51
C GLU A 6 2.33 4.24 -17.48
N LEU A 7 2.71 5.44 -17.06
CA LEU A 7 3.48 6.37 -17.87
C LEU A 7 4.98 6.31 -17.52
N ASN A 8 5.84 6.69 -18.46
CA ASN A 8 7.24 7.00 -18.22
C ASN A 8 7.43 8.53 -18.21
N ALA A 9 8.01 9.06 -17.13
CA ALA A 9 8.10 10.51 -16.96
C ALA A 9 9.09 11.17 -17.91
N THR A 10 10.03 10.40 -18.47
CA THR A 10 10.99 10.87 -19.48
C THR A 10 10.39 10.78 -20.87
N ASP A 11 9.86 9.61 -21.23
CA ASP A 11 9.38 9.34 -22.59
C ASP A 11 8.06 10.07 -22.88
N ASP A 12 7.14 10.13 -21.90
CA ASP A 12 5.84 10.78 -22.05
C ASP A 12 5.85 12.26 -21.65
N ARG A 13 7.02 12.81 -21.28
CA ARG A 13 7.17 14.22 -20.88
C ARG A 13 6.53 15.23 -21.86
N PRO A 14 6.61 15.06 -23.19
CA PRO A 14 5.98 15.99 -24.14
C PRO A 14 4.45 16.10 -24.00
N HIS A 15 3.81 15.14 -23.35
CA HIS A 15 2.37 15.06 -23.16
C HIS A 15 1.89 15.67 -21.83
N PHE A 16 2.82 16.05 -20.96
CA PHE A 16 2.51 16.52 -19.61
C PHE A 16 2.41 18.05 -19.60
N ALA A 17 1.44 18.58 -18.85
CA ALA A 17 1.32 20.01 -18.64
C ALA A 17 0.88 20.35 -17.20
N PRO A 18 1.07 21.61 -16.74
CA PRO A 18 0.69 22.02 -15.38
C PRO A 18 -0.81 21.86 -15.12
N LEU A 19 -1.17 21.01 -14.15
CA LEU A 19 -2.56 20.60 -13.90
C LEU A 19 -3.49 21.80 -13.61
N GLY A 20 -3.04 22.79 -12.84
CA GLY A 20 -3.85 23.94 -12.43
C GLY A 20 -4.27 24.89 -13.57
N ARG A 21 -3.83 24.65 -14.81
CA ARG A 21 -4.20 25.44 -15.99
C ARG A 21 -5.21 24.75 -16.89
N HIS A 22 -5.69 23.56 -16.52
CA HIS A 22 -6.43 22.68 -17.41
C HIS A 22 -7.80 22.23 -16.84
N PRO A 23 -8.81 21.99 -17.70
CA PRO A 23 -10.18 21.65 -17.32
C PRO A 23 -10.32 20.23 -16.72
N HIS A 24 -11.55 19.87 -16.31
CA HIS A 24 -11.92 18.60 -15.68
C HIS A 24 -11.53 17.31 -16.46
N ASP A 25 -11.19 17.41 -17.75
CA ASP A 25 -10.83 16.26 -18.60
C ASP A 25 -9.35 15.86 -18.52
N TRP A 26 -8.60 16.47 -17.60
CA TRP A 26 -7.20 16.14 -17.35
C TRP A 26 -7.05 15.22 -16.14
N LEU A 27 -6.17 14.23 -16.28
CA LEU A 27 -5.85 13.30 -15.22
C LEU A 27 -4.60 13.79 -14.48
N PRO A 28 -4.64 13.97 -13.14
CA PRO A 28 -3.43 14.18 -12.36
C PRO A 28 -2.43 13.04 -12.54
N ILE A 29 -1.15 13.40 -12.69
CA ILE A 29 -0.04 12.46 -12.74
C ILE A 29 0.57 12.32 -11.35
N VAL A 30 0.56 11.10 -10.84
CA VAL A 30 1.06 10.73 -9.51
C VAL A 30 2.48 10.16 -9.61
N GLU A 31 3.36 10.67 -8.75
CA GLU A 31 4.73 10.23 -8.54
C GLU A 31 4.90 9.58 -7.17
N GLY A 32 5.97 8.80 -6.98
CA GLY A 32 6.22 8.07 -5.74
C GLY A 32 6.23 8.96 -4.47
N LYS A 33 6.62 10.22 -4.57
CA LYS A 33 6.67 11.18 -3.44
C LYS A 33 5.29 11.54 -2.86
N GLN A 34 4.21 11.24 -3.58
CA GLN A 34 2.83 11.53 -3.18
C GLN A 34 2.14 10.33 -2.53
N LEU A 35 2.78 9.16 -2.57
CA LEU A 35 2.28 7.96 -1.91
C LEU A 35 2.75 7.96 -0.45
N ARG A 36 1.76 7.90 0.44
CA ARG A 36 1.90 7.55 1.86
C ARG A 36 1.30 6.16 2.07
N PRO A 37 1.55 5.50 3.22
CA PRO A 37 0.87 4.25 3.51
C PRO A 37 -0.64 4.44 3.44
N PHE A 38 -1.32 3.51 2.76
CA PHE A 38 -2.77 3.48 2.50
C PHE A 38 -3.35 4.58 1.58
N GLY A 39 -2.79 5.79 1.60
CA GLY A 39 -3.37 6.96 0.92
C GLY A 39 -2.42 7.69 -0.02
N ILE A 40 -2.97 8.67 -0.75
CA ILE A 40 -2.24 9.48 -1.72
C ILE A 40 -2.58 10.94 -1.51
N ASP A 41 -1.58 11.79 -1.56
CA ASP A 41 -1.73 13.24 -1.51
C ASP A 41 -1.93 13.77 -2.94
N LEU A 42 -3.11 13.52 -3.51
CA LEU A 42 -3.41 13.81 -4.92
C LEU A 42 -3.28 15.30 -5.25
N ASP A 43 -3.65 16.18 -4.32
CA ASP A 43 -3.58 17.63 -4.46
C ASP A 43 -2.15 18.15 -4.64
N ARG A 44 -1.14 17.33 -4.33
CA ARG A 44 0.28 17.65 -4.58
C ARG A 44 0.70 17.37 -6.01
N SER A 45 -0.20 16.87 -6.87
CA SER A 45 0.08 16.63 -8.29
C SER A 45 0.13 17.95 -9.03
N THR A 46 1.30 18.30 -9.55
CA THR A 46 1.48 19.55 -10.31
C THR A 46 1.31 19.36 -11.80
N LEU A 47 1.42 18.12 -12.29
CA LEU A 47 1.32 17.77 -13.71
C LEU A 47 0.07 16.94 -13.97
N GLY A 48 -0.46 17.07 -15.18
CA GLY A 48 -1.53 16.24 -15.69
C GLY A 48 -1.31 15.84 -17.15
N ILE A 49 -2.18 14.97 -17.63
CA ILE A 49 -2.26 14.55 -19.03
C ILE A 49 -3.75 14.54 -19.46
N PRO A 50 -4.09 14.90 -20.72
CA PRO A 50 -5.46 14.74 -21.22
C PRO A 50 -5.93 13.29 -21.11
N ARG A 51 -7.15 13.07 -20.64
CA ARG A 51 -7.77 11.75 -20.52
C ARG A 51 -7.73 10.96 -21.83
N THR A 52 -8.05 11.61 -22.95
CA THR A 52 -8.07 10.98 -24.28
C THR A 52 -6.70 10.45 -24.68
N LEU A 53 -5.65 11.21 -24.40
CA LEU A 53 -4.28 10.82 -24.70
C LEU A 53 -3.80 9.70 -23.78
N ALA A 54 -4.13 9.77 -22.49
CA ALA A 54 -3.84 8.68 -21.55
C ALA A 54 -4.50 7.36 -21.98
N SER A 55 -5.74 7.40 -22.50
CA SER A 55 -6.41 6.21 -23.05
C SER A 55 -5.70 5.62 -24.27
N THR A 56 -4.94 6.42 -25.03
CA THR A 56 -4.15 5.94 -26.18
C THR A 56 -2.81 5.37 -25.74
N LEU A 57 -2.17 5.97 -24.73
CA LEU A 57 -0.83 5.55 -24.27
C LEU A 57 -0.86 4.33 -23.35
N LEU A 58 -1.94 4.13 -22.60
CA LEU A 58 -2.01 3.10 -21.56
C LEU A 58 -2.73 1.84 -22.05
N ASP A 59 -2.15 0.68 -21.72
CA ASP A 59 -2.79 -0.61 -21.96
C ASP A 59 -4.18 -0.69 -21.30
N ALA A 60 -5.11 -1.44 -21.88
CA ALA A 60 -6.44 -1.66 -21.28
C ALA A 60 -6.38 -2.23 -19.83
N ALA A 61 -5.35 -3.04 -19.52
CA ALA A 61 -5.11 -3.56 -18.17
C ALA A 61 -4.65 -2.48 -17.16
N SER A 62 -4.27 -1.30 -17.66
CA SER A 62 -3.85 -0.10 -16.93
C SER A 62 -4.98 0.92 -16.82
N SER A 63 -6.23 0.49 -16.95
CA SER A 63 -7.39 1.40 -16.88
C SER A 63 -7.35 2.22 -15.59
N PHE A 64 -7.33 3.53 -15.78
CA PHE A 64 -7.43 4.55 -14.74
C PHE A 64 -8.89 4.89 -14.42
N ASP A 65 -9.86 4.14 -14.94
CA ASP A 65 -11.29 4.34 -14.65
C ASP A 65 -11.77 3.61 -13.38
N ARG A 66 -10.85 2.91 -12.71
CA ARG A 66 -11.07 2.24 -11.44
C ARG A 66 -10.03 2.65 -10.41
N ASP A 67 -10.44 2.52 -9.15
CA ASP A 67 -9.51 2.58 -8.03
C ASP A 67 -8.61 1.35 -8.08
N ARG A 68 -7.31 1.55 -7.85
CA ARG A 68 -6.33 0.48 -7.93
C ARG A 68 -5.22 0.66 -6.92
N ILE A 69 -4.73 -0.43 -6.37
CA ILE A 69 -3.54 -0.38 -5.52
C ILE A 69 -2.34 0.07 -6.37
N ALA A 70 -1.52 0.94 -5.80
CA ALA A 70 -0.23 1.29 -6.32
C ALA A 70 0.83 1.21 -5.21
N TYR A 71 2.09 0.95 -5.56
CA TYR A 71 3.20 1.02 -4.61
C TYR A 71 4.41 1.75 -5.20
N ARG A 72 5.25 2.30 -4.33
CA ARG A 72 6.45 3.05 -4.70
C ARG A 72 7.60 2.12 -5.10
N ASP A 73 8.26 2.43 -6.22
CA ASP A 73 9.47 1.74 -6.65
C ASP A 73 10.64 2.03 -5.69
N VAL A 74 10.90 3.30 -5.39
CA VAL A 74 12.11 3.70 -4.64
C VAL A 74 11.92 3.52 -3.13
N ALA A 75 12.76 2.67 -2.55
CA ALA A 75 13.00 2.54 -1.12
C ALA A 75 14.26 3.33 -0.74
N ALA A 76 14.19 4.12 0.34
CA ALA A 76 15.31 4.88 0.88
C ALA A 76 15.52 4.55 2.35
N ALA A 77 16.78 4.59 2.81
CA ALA A 77 17.14 4.29 4.20
C ALA A 77 16.48 5.23 5.22
N THR A 78 16.09 6.44 4.79
CA THR A 78 15.38 7.43 5.60
C THR A 78 13.87 7.19 5.71
N ASN A 79 13.32 6.21 4.98
CA ASN A 79 11.89 5.93 5.03
C ASN A 79 11.54 5.09 6.26
N LYS A 80 10.44 5.44 6.94
CA LYS A 80 9.85 4.63 8.02
C LYS A 80 9.51 3.20 7.56
N LEU A 81 8.97 3.09 6.33
CA LEU A 81 8.57 1.84 5.69
C LEU A 81 9.31 1.65 4.36
N THR A 82 9.44 0.39 3.95
CA THR A 82 10.18 0.01 2.75
C THR A 82 9.22 -0.24 1.58
N LEU A 83 8.16 -1.00 1.83
CA LEU A 83 7.01 -1.13 0.96
C LEU A 83 5.93 -0.14 1.39
N ILE A 84 5.69 0.85 0.54
CA ILE A 84 4.64 1.86 0.74
C ILE A 84 3.64 1.69 -0.40
N ALA A 85 2.45 1.22 -0.04
CA ALA A 85 1.35 1.02 -0.97
C ALA A 85 0.16 1.91 -0.62
N ALA A 86 -0.59 2.34 -1.62
CA ALA A 86 -1.74 3.22 -1.46
C ALA A 86 -2.86 2.84 -2.44
N MET A 87 -4.09 3.27 -2.14
CA MET A 87 -5.19 3.23 -3.09
C MET A 87 -5.11 4.44 -4.03
N LEU A 88 -4.81 4.20 -5.30
CA LEU A 88 -4.79 5.21 -6.35
C LEU A 88 -6.21 5.36 -6.93
N PRO A 89 -6.84 6.55 -6.82
CA PRO A 89 -8.23 6.72 -7.22
C PRO A 89 -8.39 6.68 -8.74
N ARG A 90 -9.58 6.30 -9.20
CA ARG A 90 -9.98 6.49 -10.59
C ARG A 90 -9.82 7.95 -11.01
N GLY A 91 -9.59 8.18 -12.30
CA GLY A 91 -9.34 9.52 -12.82
C GLY A 91 -7.94 10.05 -12.50
N SER A 92 -7.00 9.19 -12.10
CA SER A 92 -5.59 9.55 -11.94
C SER A 92 -4.69 8.53 -12.61
N VAL A 93 -3.51 8.97 -13.06
CA VAL A 93 -2.48 8.13 -13.67
C VAL A 93 -1.18 8.29 -12.90
N SER A 94 -0.23 7.40 -13.12
CA SER A 94 1.05 7.40 -12.41
C SER A 94 2.25 7.29 -13.34
N THR A 95 3.41 7.71 -12.84
CA THR A 95 4.70 7.56 -13.53
C THR A 95 5.38 6.25 -13.20
N HIS A 96 6.47 5.94 -13.91
CA HIS A 96 7.29 4.73 -13.74
C HIS A 96 7.88 4.51 -12.33
N THR A 97 7.84 5.51 -11.46
CA THR A 97 8.24 5.42 -10.03
C THR A 97 7.15 4.79 -9.14
N VAL A 98 5.99 4.51 -9.73
CA VAL A 98 4.82 3.94 -9.09
C VAL A 98 4.33 2.76 -9.93
N PHE A 99 4.16 1.60 -9.30
CA PHE A 99 3.64 0.41 -9.96
C PHE A 99 2.20 0.16 -9.54
N CYS A 100 1.29 0.04 -10.51
CA CYS A 100 -0.14 -0.14 -10.29
C CYS A 100 -0.56 -1.61 -10.48
N LEU A 101 -1.55 -2.03 -9.69
CA LEU A 101 -2.12 -3.37 -9.76
C LEU A 101 -2.87 -3.56 -11.09
N LYS A 102 -2.39 -4.50 -11.90
CA LYS A 102 -2.98 -4.88 -13.20
C LYS A 102 -3.94 -6.05 -13.08
N THR A 103 -3.78 -6.90 -12.06
CA THR A 103 -4.74 -7.98 -11.76
C THR A 103 -6.07 -7.37 -11.32
N PRO A 104 -7.20 -7.69 -11.99
CA PRO A 104 -8.51 -7.29 -11.51
C PRO A 104 -8.80 -7.90 -10.13
N LEU A 105 -9.24 -7.06 -9.20
CA LEU A 105 -9.72 -7.45 -7.88
C LEU A 105 -10.94 -6.59 -7.57
N ASP A 106 -11.93 -7.16 -6.88
CA ASP A 106 -13.01 -6.38 -6.31
C ASP A 106 -12.49 -5.38 -5.27
N GLN A 107 -13.33 -4.42 -4.91
CA GLN A 107 -12.93 -3.30 -4.07
C GLN A 107 -12.49 -3.76 -2.67
N ASP A 108 -13.17 -4.72 -2.07
CA ASP A 108 -12.86 -5.20 -0.71
C ASP A 108 -11.57 -6.01 -0.71
N ALA A 109 -11.37 -6.88 -1.70
CA ALA A 109 -10.11 -7.60 -1.88
C ALA A 109 -8.93 -6.64 -2.06
N GLN A 110 -9.11 -5.49 -2.74
CA GLN A 110 -8.08 -4.46 -2.82
C GLN A 110 -7.78 -3.82 -1.46
N TRP A 111 -8.78 -3.51 -0.64
CA TRP A 111 -8.56 -2.95 0.69
C TRP A 111 -7.90 -3.94 1.65
N CYS A 112 -8.34 -5.21 1.65
CA CYS A 112 -7.70 -6.27 2.42
C CYS A 112 -6.22 -6.41 2.04
N LEU A 113 -5.94 -6.47 0.73
CA LEU A 113 -4.58 -6.56 0.21
C LEU A 113 -3.75 -5.33 0.60
N LEU A 114 -4.33 -4.13 0.49
CA LEU A 114 -3.63 -2.89 0.85
C LEU A 114 -3.20 -2.87 2.32
N GLY A 115 -4.04 -3.37 3.23
CA GLY A 115 -3.70 -3.57 4.63
C GLY A 115 -2.53 -4.53 4.82
N LEU A 116 -2.55 -5.68 4.12
CA LEU A 116 -1.46 -6.65 4.19
C LEU A 116 -0.14 -6.09 3.63
N LEU A 117 -0.17 -5.35 2.51
CA LEU A 117 1.03 -4.75 1.92
C LEU A 117 1.66 -3.66 2.80
N ASN A 118 0.85 -2.91 3.56
CA ASN A 118 1.34 -1.90 4.50
C ASN A 118 1.59 -2.43 5.92
N SER A 119 1.45 -3.73 6.16
CA SER A 119 1.81 -4.35 7.44
C SER A 119 3.33 -4.37 7.64
N LEU A 120 3.75 -4.39 8.91
CA LEU A 120 5.16 -4.44 9.29
C LEU A 120 5.80 -5.78 8.93
N VAL A 121 5.04 -6.88 8.94
CA VAL A 121 5.54 -8.18 8.50
C VAL A 121 5.84 -8.19 7.00
N ALA A 122 4.92 -7.71 6.15
CA ALA A 122 5.18 -7.62 4.72
C ALA A 122 6.35 -6.67 4.42
N ASN A 123 6.42 -5.55 5.12
CA ASN A 123 7.52 -4.60 5.01
C ASN A 123 8.87 -5.21 5.39
N TYR A 124 8.91 -6.04 6.44
CA TYR A 124 10.11 -6.73 6.88
C TYR A 124 10.60 -7.72 5.82
N LEU A 125 9.69 -8.52 5.26
CA LEU A 125 10.02 -9.46 4.19
C LEU A 125 10.56 -8.77 2.93
N VAL A 126 10.03 -7.60 2.58
CA VAL A 126 10.56 -6.78 1.49
C VAL A 126 11.93 -6.20 1.85
N ARG A 127 12.10 -5.70 3.08
CA ARG A 127 13.36 -5.14 3.59
C ARG A 127 14.51 -6.15 3.56
N LEU A 128 14.25 -7.43 3.78
CA LEU A 128 15.26 -8.49 3.68
C LEU A 128 15.80 -8.71 2.25
N GLN A 129 15.08 -8.28 1.23
CA GLN A 129 15.39 -8.59 -0.18
C GLN A 129 15.69 -7.36 -1.05
N VAL A 130 15.39 -6.16 -0.55
CA VAL A 130 15.48 -4.93 -1.32
C VAL A 130 16.78 -4.19 -1.05
N THR A 131 17.33 -3.60 -2.10
CA THR A 131 18.39 -2.58 -1.98
C THR A 131 17.75 -1.19 -2.06
N THR A 132 17.50 -0.69 -3.27
CA THR A 132 16.94 0.65 -3.53
C THR A 132 15.58 0.60 -4.23
N HIS A 133 15.27 -0.49 -4.93
CA HIS A 133 14.07 -0.60 -5.76
C HIS A 133 13.21 -1.80 -5.36
N VAL A 134 11.98 -1.54 -4.94
CA VAL A 134 10.94 -2.55 -4.76
C VAL A 134 10.44 -2.95 -6.15
N THR A 135 11.16 -3.87 -6.80
CA THR A 135 10.82 -4.26 -8.17
C THR A 135 9.53 -5.09 -8.25
N THR A 136 8.91 -5.14 -9.43
CA THR A 136 7.76 -6.04 -9.69
C THR A 136 8.11 -7.51 -9.50
N ALA A 137 9.36 -7.91 -9.77
CA ALA A 137 9.84 -9.28 -9.55
C ALA A 137 9.91 -9.62 -8.05
N LEU A 138 10.32 -8.67 -7.20
CA LEU A 138 10.27 -8.83 -5.75
C LEU A 138 8.83 -8.97 -5.27
N MET A 139 7.94 -8.07 -5.71
CA MET A 139 6.53 -8.09 -5.32
C MET A 139 5.80 -9.35 -5.79
N ALA A 140 6.18 -9.92 -6.94
CA ALA A 140 5.60 -11.17 -7.43
C ALA A 140 5.95 -12.39 -6.55
N ARG A 141 7.05 -12.33 -5.79
CA ARG A 141 7.50 -13.39 -4.87
C ARG A 141 7.09 -13.16 -3.42
N LEU A 142 6.57 -11.98 -3.07
CA LEU A 142 6.15 -11.67 -1.71
C LEU A 142 5.00 -12.64 -1.30
N PRO A 143 5.16 -13.43 -0.22
CA PRO A 143 4.13 -14.38 0.20
C PRO A 143 3.00 -13.64 0.92
N VAL A 144 2.06 -13.08 0.18
CA VAL A 144 0.92 -12.36 0.77
C VAL A 144 -0.20 -13.34 1.14
N PRO A 145 -0.63 -13.41 2.42
CA PRO A 145 -1.75 -14.23 2.86
C PRO A 145 -3.04 -13.88 2.12
N ARG A 146 -3.92 -14.87 1.97
CA ARG A 146 -5.22 -14.72 1.32
C ARG A 146 -6.31 -15.20 2.28
N PRO A 147 -6.70 -14.39 3.29
CA PRO A 147 -7.81 -14.75 4.14
C PRO A 147 -9.09 -14.93 3.30
N PRO A 148 -9.97 -15.89 3.62
CA PRO A 148 -11.25 -16.04 2.94
C PRO A 148 -12.09 -14.76 3.02
N ALA A 149 -12.82 -14.41 1.95
CA ALA A 149 -13.60 -13.17 1.89
C ALA A 149 -14.64 -13.05 3.02
N GLU A 150 -15.20 -14.18 3.47
CA GLU A 150 -16.18 -14.25 4.56
C GLU A 150 -15.56 -14.28 5.97
N SER A 151 -14.22 -14.24 6.08
CA SER A 151 -13.54 -14.31 7.37
C SER A 151 -13.60 -12.98 8.12
N ALA A 152 -13.67 -13.05 9.45
CA ALA A 152 -13.61 -11.86 10.30
C ALA A 152 -12.32 -11.06 10.06
N GLU A 153 -11.18 -11.73 9.85
CA GLU A 153 -9.92 -11.10 9.50
C GLU A 153 -9.99 -10.30 8.19
N PHE A 154 -10.61 -10.84 7.14
CA PHE A 154 -10.77 -10.15 5.86
C PHE A 154 -11.62 -8.89 6.05
N CYS A 155 -12.82 -9.02 6.61
CA CYS A 155 -13.75 -7.90 6.82
C CYS A 155 -13.09 -6.80 7.66
N ARG A 156 -12.39 -7.19 8.73
CA ARG A 156 -11.72 -6.22 9.62
C ARG A 156 -10.54 -5.52 8.94
N LEU A 157 -9.73 -6.23 8.14
CA LEU A 157 -8.67 -5.60 7.35
C LEU A 157 -9.22 -4.58 6.36
N VAL A 158 -10.35 -4.86 5.71
CA VAL A 158 -11.01 -3.93 4.78
C VAL A 158 -11.42 -2.65 5.49
N GLU A 159 -12.13 -2.77 6.61
CA GLU A 159 -12.62 -1.65 7.40
C GLU A 159 -11.47 -0.75 7.89
N LEU A 160 -10.49 -1.35 8.57
CA LEU A 160 -9.36 -0.63 9.13
C LEU A 160 -8.53 0.06 8.04
N SER A 161 -8.28 -0.61 6.92
CA SER A 161 -7.49 -0.04 5.81
C SER A 161 -8.17 1.20 5.20
N ARG A 162 -9.50 1.22 5.12
CA ARG A 162 -10.27 2.39 4.67
C ARG A 162 -10.14 3.55 5.66
N LEU A 163 -10.32 3.27 6.95
CA LEU A 163 -10.22 4.27 8.01
C LEU A 163 -8.82 4.91 8.05
N ILE A 164 -7.76 4.09 8.00
CA ILE A 164 -6.37 4.56 7.97
C ILE A 164 -6.09 5.39 6.70
N ALA A 165 -6.65 5.02 5.54
CA ALA A 165 -6.46 5.79 4.31
C ALA A 165 -6.98 7.24 4.44
N VAL A 166 -8.12 7.44 5.11
CA VAL A 166 -8.73 8.76 5.35
C VAL A 166 -7.89 9.59 6.32
N SER A 167 -7.47 9.01 7.45
CA SER A 167 -6.89 9.79 8.55
C SER A 167 -5.37 9.75 8.66
N ASN A 168 -4.68 8.76 8.07
CA ASN A 168 -3.26 8.38 8.23
C ASN A 168 -2.92 7.59 9.51
N ILE A 169 -1.75 6.91 9.52
CA ILE A 169 -1.30 6.03 10.61
C ILE A 169 -1.13 6.80 11.92
N GLU A 170 -0.55 7.99 11.89
CA GLU A 170 -0.31 8.79 13.08
C GLU A 170 -1.61 9.16 13.83
N ALA A 171 -2.72 9.33 13.11
CA ALA A 171 -4.04 9.56 13.68
C ALA A 171 -4.83 8.29 14.01
N THR A 172 -4.32 7.11 13.63
CA THR A 172 -5.05 5.82 13.67
C THR A 172 -4.14 4.69 14.19
N VAL A 173 -3.39 5.00 15.25
CA VAL A 173 -2.35 4.11 15.79
C VAL A 173 -2.95 2.77 16.25
N ASP A 174 -4.12 2.81 16.89
CA ASP A 174 -4.79 1.61 17.40
C ASP A 174 -5.30 0.73 16.24
N GLU A 175 -5.86 1.34 15.21
CA GLU A 175 -6.31 0.65 14.00
C GLU A 175 -5.14 0.05 13.22
N TYR A 176 -4.03 0.79 13.11
CA TYR A 176 -2.83 0.29 12.47
C TYR A 176 -2.20 -0.86 13.27
N ALA A 177 -2.24 -0.79 14.61
CA ALA A 177 -1.83 -1.88 15.48
C ALA A 177 -2.69 -3.14 15.29
N GLU A 178 -4.00 -2.98 15.10
CA GLU A 178 -4.90 -4.08 14.83
C GLU A 178 -4.68 -4.71 13.43
N VAL A 179 -4.51 -3.89 12.38
CA VAL A 179 -4.10 -4.38 11.04
C VAL A 179 -2.85 -5.25 11.15
N ASN A 180 -1.87 -4.77 11.91
CA ASN A 180 -0.60 -5.45 12.11
C ASN A 180 -0.72 -6.75 12.91
N SER A 181 -1.55 -6.77 13.95
CA SER A 181 -1.85 -7.99 14.71
C SER A 181 -2.53 -9.05 13.84
N ILE A 182 -3.52 -8.65 13.03
CA ILE A 182 -4.18 -9.56 12.07
C ILE A 182 -3.17 -10.09 11.05
N ALA A 183 -2.35 -9.21 10.47
CA ALA A 183 -1.33 -9.59 9.51
C ALA A 183 -0.34 -10.58 10.13
N ALA A 184 0.24 -10.30 11.30
CA ALA A 184 1.18 -11.19 11.98
C ALA A 184 0.60 -12.59 12.19
N ARG A 185 -0.68 -12.70 12.59
CA ARG A 185 -1.37 -13.99 12.69
C ARG A 185 -1.55 -14.69 11.35
N LEU A 186 -1.91 -13.97 10.28
CA LEU A 186 -2.06 -14.53 8.93
C LEU A 186 -0.74 -15.00 8.32
N TYR A 187 0.37 -14.37 8.70
CA TYR A 187 1.73 -14.79 8.36
C TYR A 187 2.28 -15.87 9.31
N SER A 188 1.51 -16.32 10.32
CA SER A 188 1.92 -17.29 11.34
C SER A 188 3.18 -16.89 12.12
N VAL A 189 3.33 -15.59 12.39
CA VAL A 189 4.45 -15.04 13.17
C VAL A 189 4.14 -15.18 14.66
N SER A 190 5.10 -15.69 15.44
CA SER A 190 4.99 -15.77 16.91
C SER A 190 5.23 -14.41 17.57
N ASN A 191 4.89 -14.28 18.86
CA ASN A 191 5.14 -13.04 19.61
C ASN A 191 6.62 -12.62 19.57
N ASP A 192 7.55 -13.57 19.77
CA ASP A 192 9.00 -13.28 19.76
C ASP A 192 9.50 -12.88 18.37
N GLN A 193 9.02 -13.57 17.33
CA GLN A 193 9.34 -13.20 15.94
C GLN A 193 8.76 -11.84 15.59
N TYR A 194 7.57 -11.52 16.10
CA TYR A 194 6.92 -10.25 15.83
C TYR A 194 7.64 -9.10 16.54
N ALA A 195 8.09 -9.29 17.78
CA ALA A 195 8.97 -8.33 18.46
C ALA A 195 10.24 -8.05 17.64
N HIS A 196 10.90 -9.10 17.13
CA HIS A 196 12.07 -8.95 16.25
C HIS A 196 11.74 -8.18 14.96
N VAL A 197 10.58 -8.43 14.35
CA VAL A 197 10.10 -7.66 13.20
C VAL A 197 9.98 -6.18 13.56
N LEU A 198 9.39 -5.83 14.70
CA LEU A 198 9.21 -4.44 15.13
C LEU A 198 10.54 -3.72 15.36
N ASP A 199 11.52 -4.39 15.96
CA ASP A 199 12.87 -3.84 16.21
C ASP A 199 13.60 -3.47 14.91
N SER A 200 13.26 -4.12 13.79
CA SER A 200 13.82 -3.79 12.48
C SER A 200 13.34 -2.44 11.90
N PHE A 201 12.41 -1.75 12.56
CA PHE A 201 11.83 -0.47 12.15
C PHE A 201 12.13 0.67 13.15
N PRO A 202 13.40 1.11 13.29
CA PRO A 202 13.79 2.10 14.30
C PRO A 202 13.14 3.48 14.06
N LEU A 203 12.80 3.80 12.81
CA LEU A 203 12.18 5.08 12.41
C LEU A 203 10.67 5.15 12.63
N ILE A 204 10.02 4.03 12.95
CA ILE A 204 8.60 4.03 13.35
C ILE A 204 8.54 4.55 14.80
N PRO A 205 7.59 5.44 15.15
CA PRO A 205 7.46 5.93 16.52
C PRO A 205 7.29 4.80 17.54
N GLU A 206 7.93 4.93 18.70
CA GLU A 206 7.90 3.90 19.75
C GLU A 206 6.47 3.58 20.22
N ASN A 207 5.61 4.59 20.34
CA ASN A 207 4.20 4.39 20.70
C ASN A 207 3.47 3.49 19.67
N VAL A 208 3.79 3.60 18.38
CA VAL A 208 3.20 2.76 17.33
C VAL A 208 3.73 1.32 17.43
N ARG A 209 5.04 1.13 17.62
CA ARG A 209 5.62 -0.21 17.80
C ARG A 209 5.06 -0.91 19.03
N ALA A 210 5.01 -0.20 20.16
CA ALA A 210 4.48 -0.72 21.42
C ALA A 210 2.99 -1.10 21.31
N ALA A 211 2.17 -0.26 20.65
CA ALA A 211 0.76 -0.57 20.40
C ALA A 211 0.61 -1.84 19.55
N CYS A 212 1.38 -1.97 18.45
CA CYS A 212 1.36 -3.16 17.60
C CYS A 212 1.69 -4.44 18.39
N LEU A 213 2.74 -4.42 19.22
CA LEU A 213 3.12 -5.56 20.03
C LEU A 213 2.04 -5.92 21.06
N ALA A 214 1.53 -4.92 21.79
CA ALA A 214 0.52 -5.13 22.83
C ALA A 214 -0.77 -5.73 22.27
N VAL A 215 -1.25 -5.23 21.12
CA VAL A 215 -2.46 -5.75 20.47
C VAL A 215 -2.24 -7.18 19.97
N HIS A 216 -1.05 -7.50 19.43
CA HIS A 216 -0.74 -8.85 18.97
C HIS A 216 -0.69 -9.86 20.12
N VAL A 217 0.01 -9.53 21.21
CA VAL A 217 0.11 -10.39 22.40
C VAL A 217 -1.28 -10.70 22.95
N ARG A 218 -2.11 -9.67 23.20
CA ARG A 218 -3.48 -9.85 23.71
C ARG A 218 -4.32 -10.75 22.80
N ALA A 219 -4.26 -10.54 21.48
CA ALA A 219 -5.01 -11.34 20.51
C ALA A 219 -4.59 -12.83 20.52
N THR A 220 -3.32 -13.12 20.77
CA THR A 220 -2.82 -14.51 20.87
C THR A 220 -3.21 -15.19 22.19
N GLU A 221 -3.29 -14.45 23.29
CA GLU A 221 -3.70 -14.97 24.60
C GLU A 221 -5.19 -15.29 24.67
N THR A 222 -6.05 -14.45 24.11
CA THR A 222 -7.50 -14.69 24.06
C THR A 222 -7.84 -15.98 23.29
N ARG A 223 -7.09 -16.30 22.22
CA ARG A 223 -7.26 -17.56 21.48
C ARG A 223 -6.86 -18.80 22.29
N LYS A 224 -5.83 -18.70 23.13
CA LYS A 224 -5.40 -19.82 24.00
C LYS A 224 -6.47 -20.15 25.05
N HIS A 225 -7.19 -19.16 25.56
CA HIS A 225 -8.22 -19.36 26.58
C HIS A 225 -9.58 -19.79 26.01
N GLY A 226 -9.90 -19.46 24.75
CA GLY A 226 -11.14 -19.87 24.08
C GLY A 226 -11.11 -21.25 23.41
N ALA A 227 -9.96 -21.95 23.46
CA ALA A 227 -9.77 -23.28 22.88
C ALA A 227 -9.73 -24.42 23.92
N ASN A 228 -10.09 -24.12 25.18
CA ASN A 228 -10.25 -25.09 26.27
C ASN A 228 -11.73 -25.31 26.59
#